data_AF-A0A350H941-F1
#
_entry.id   AF-A0A350H941-F1
#
_cell.length_a   1.000
_cell.length_b   1.000
_cell.length_c   1.000
_cell.angle_alpha   90.00
_cell.angle_beta   90.00
_cell.angle_gamma   90.00
#
_symmetry.space_group_name_H-M   'P 1'
#
loop_
_entity.id
_entity.type
_entity.pdbx_description
1 polymer ?
#
loop_
_entity_poly.entity_id
_entity_poly.type
_entity_poly.pdbx_seq_one_letter_code
_entity_poly.pdbx_strand_id
1 'polypeptide(L)'
;MKKLELVLSIILFTLVLGVFLYTITPTLPFWDCGEFISCSYSLGVPHPPGTPLMILLGNMFVKIFFFIKEVALRVNLFSAFTSALSAVMLFLISMKVFRRVNPSPDRQEEIVNYATAFLTSFLASFLYSFWQSAVEAEVYNPA
;
A
#
# COMPACT_ATOMS: atom_id res chain seq x y z
N MET A 1 -14.71 -3.22 -15.27
CA MET A 1 -14.96 -3.49 -13.84
C MET A 1 -16.45 -3.36 -13.58
N LYS A 2 -17.06 -4.28 -12.85
CA LYS A 2 -18.46 -4.14 -12.43
C LYS A 2 -18.55 -2.92 -11.49
N LYS A 3 -19.65 -2.15 -11.51
CA LYS A 3 -19.80 -0.95 -10.64
C LYS A 3 -19.56 -1.27 -9.16
N LEU A 4 -19.97 -2.45 -8.71
CA LEU A 4 -19.73 -2.94 -7.35
C LEU A 4 -18.25 -3.11 -7.01
N GLU A 5 -17.42 -3.64 -7.93
CA GLU A 5 -15.97 -3.77 -7.72
C GLU A 5 -15.33 -2.42 -7.47
N LEU A 6 -15.68 -1.41 -8.27
CA LEU A 6 -15.15 -0.07 -8.11
C LEU A 6 -15.49 0.52 -6.74
N VAL A 7 -16.76 0.38 -6.32
CA VAL A 7 -17.21 0.86 -5.00
C VAL A 7 -16.48 0.14 -3.87
N LEU A 8 -16.38 -1.19 -3.93
CA LEU A 8 -15.67 -1.97 -2.92
C LEU A 8 -14.18 -1.65 -2.88
N SER A 9 -13.54 -1.45 -4.04
CA SER A 9 -12.13 -1.02 -4.12
C SER A 9 -11.90 0.33 -3.47
N ILE A 10 -12.78 1.31 -3.71
CA ILE A 10 -12.68 2.64 -3.09
C ILE A 10 -12.86 2.52 -1.57
N ILE A 11 -13.87 1.78 -1.11
CA ILE A 11 -14.11 1.57 0.33
C ILE A 11 -12.89 0.91 0.97
N LEU A 12 -12.36 -0.16 0.38
CA LEU A 12 -11.19 -0.88 0.88
C LEU A 12 -9.98 0.05 0.97
N PHE A 13 -9.70 0.79 -0.10
CA PHE A 13 -8.60 1.75 -0.16
C PHE A 13 -8.72 2.81 0.95
N THR A 14 -9.89 3.44 1.08
CA THR A 14 -10.10 4.51 2.06
C THR A 14 -9.99 4.01 3.50
N LEU A 15 -10.52 2.81 3.80
CA LEU A 15 -10.42 2.23 5.13
C LEU A 15 -8.97 1.88 5.49
N VAL A 16 -8.26 1.18 4.61
CA VAL A 16 -6.88 0.76 4.83
C VAL A 16 -5.95 1.97 4.92
N LEU A 17 -6.05 2.91 3.97
CA LEU A 17 -5.27 4.14 4.00
C LEU A 17 -5.57 4.97 5.25
N GLY A 18 -6.83 5.07 5.67
CA GLY A 18 -7.22 5.81 6.87
C GLY A 18 -6.53 5.27 8.13
N VAL A 19 -6.46 3.94 8.29
CA VAL A 19 -5.74 3.32 9.40
C VAL A 19 -4.24 3.57 9.28
N PHE A 20 -3.64 3.36 8.10
CA PHE A 20 -2.21 3.60 7.90
C PHE A 20 -1.82 5.05 8.18
N LEU A 21 -2.61 6.03 7.73
CA LEU A 21 -2.38 7.44 8.03
C LEU A 21 -2.52 7.77 9.53
N TYR A 22 -3.40 7.08 10.25
CA TYR A 22 -3.55 7.25 11.69
C TYR A 22 -2.36 6.66 12.47
N THR A 23 -1.77 5.59 11.96
CA THR A 23 -0.69 4.85 12.63
C THR A 23 0.70 5.12 12.05
N ILE A 24 0.81 6.05 11.10
CA ILE A 24 2.04 6.33 10.36
C ILE A 24 3.12 6.86 11.29
N THR A 25 4.37 6.45 11.07
CA THR A 25 5.49 7.03 11.80
C THR A 25 5.79 8.42 11.22
N PRO A 26 5.69 9.52 11.98
CA PRO A 26 5.86 10.86 11.42
C PRO A 26 7.33 11.21 11.20
N THR A 27 8.23 10.61 11.97
CA THR A 27 9.68 10.88 11.94
C THR A 27 10.46 9.67 11.43
N LEU A 28 11.77 9.65 11.68
CA LEU A 28 12.65 8.56 11.31
C LEU A 28 12.36 7.29 12.16
N PRO A 29 11.92 6.18 11.54
CA PRO A 29 11.83 4.87 12.17
C PRO A 29 13.23 4.26 12.37
N PHE A 30 13.30 3.17 13.15
CA PHE A 30 14.54 2.41 13.31
C PHE A 30 14.89 1.64 12.01
N TRP A 31 16.14 1.19 11.86
CA TRP A 31 16.62 0.37 10.75
C TRP A 31 16.85 1.13 9.42
N ASP A 32 16.61 0.49 8.28
CA ASP A 32 16.97 0.94 6.94
C ASP A 32 16.10 2.12 6.44
N CYS A 33 14.96 2.37 7.10
CA CYS A 33 14.08 3.51 6.84
C CYS A 33 14.83 4.84 6.72
N GLY A 34 15.79 5.09 7.61
CA GLY A 34 16.55 6.34 7.58
C GLY A 34 17.41 6.50 6.31
N GLU A 35 17.95 5.39 5.81
CA GLU A 35 18.67 5.34 4.55
C GLU A 35 17.72 5.56 3.37
N PHE A 36 16.56 4.91 3.33
CA PHE A 36 15.60 5.11 2.24
C PHE A 36 14.99 6.50 2.22
N ILE A 37 14.71 7.10 3.37
CA ILE A 37 14.22 8.49 3.49
C ILE A 37 15.29 9.46 2.98
N SER A 38 16.53 9.32 3.45
CA SER A 38 17.64 10.20 3.05
C SER A 38 18.01 10.06 1.58
N CYS A 39 18.04 8.84 1.06
CA CYS A 39 18.25 8.57 -0.37
C CYS A 39 17.08 9.08 -1.22
N SER A 40 15.83 8.92 -0.78
CA SER A 40 14.65 9.49 -1.46
C SER A 40 14.68 11.00 -1.51
N TYR A 41 15.17 11.66 -0.46
CA TYR A 41 15.33 13.13 -0.45
C TYR A 41 16.46 13.60 -1.39
N SER A 42 17.63 12.95 -1.30
CA SER A 42 18.85 13.36 -1.99
C SER A 42 19.02 12.77 -3.40
N LEU A 43 18.17 11.82 -3.79
CA LEU A 43 18.37 10.92 -4.95
C LEU A 43 19.69 10.12 -4.85
N GLY A 44 20.05 9.74 -3.63
CA GLY A 44 21.17 8.85 -3.34
C GLY A 44 20.88 7.40 -3.68
N VAL A 45 21.90 6.56 -3.56
CA VAL A 45 21.79 5.11 -3.75
C VAL A 45 21.87 4.47 -2.35
N PRO A 46 20.81 3.81 -1.87
CA PRO A 46 20.86 3.05 -0.63
C PRO A 46 21.75 1.82 -0.82
N HIS A 47 21.98 1.07 0.26
CA HIS A 47 22.75 -0.16 0.24
C HIS A 47 22.36 -1.08 -0.93
N PRO A 48 23.32 -1.83 -1.53
CA PRO A 48 23.04 -2.69 -2.67
C PRO A 48 21.83 -3.61 -2.42
N PRO A 49 20.86 -3.69 -3.35
CA PRO A 49 20.93 -3.33 -4.78
C PRO A 49 20.46 -1.90 -5.17
N GLY A 50 20.23 -0.99 -4.22
CA GLY A 50 20.02 0.44 -4.52
C GLY A 50 18.60 0.91 -4.90
N THR A 51 17.62 0.02 -5.02
CA THR A 51 16.16 0.30 -5.08
C THR A 51 15.70 1.57 -5.85
N PRO A 52 16.15 1.80 -7.10
CA PRO A 52 16.02 3.10 -7.77
C PRO A 52 14.56 3.55 -7.98
N LEU A 53 13.62 2.64 -8.26
CA LEU A 53 12.21 3.00 -8.45
C LEU A 53 11.60 3.56 -7.16
N MET A 54 11.86 2.91 -6.02
CA MET A 54 11.44 3.38 -4.69
C MET A 54 11.97 4.78 -4.42
N ILE A 55 13.26 5.02 -4.69
CA ILE A 55 13.91 6.33 -4.49
C ILE A 55 13.28 7.43 -5.35
N LEU A 56 13.00 7.14 -6.64
CA LEU A 56 12.38 8.10 -7.55
C LEU A 56 10.94 8.44 -7.14
N LEU A 57 10.14 7.44 -6.74
CA LEU A 57 8.77 7.64 -6.29
C LEU A 57 8.71 8.32 -4.91
N GLY A 58 9.61 7.96 -3.99
CA GLY A 58 9.78 8.62 -2.71
C GLY A 58 10.14 10.10 -2.88
N ASN A 59 11.08 10.42 -3.80
CA ASN A 59 11.41 11.81 -4.15
C ASN A 59 10.22 12.58 -4.74
N MET A 60 9.40 11.91 -5.57
CA MET A 60 8.17 12.49 -6.09
C MET A 60 7.22 12.90 -4.95
N PHE A 61 7.03 12.04 -3.95
CA PHE A 61 6.22 12.38 -2.76
C PHE A 61 6.83 13.51 -1.94
N VAL A 62 8.16 13.53 -1.76
CA VAL A 62 8.86 14.64 -1.10
C VAL A 62 8.56 15.98 -1.78
N LYS A 63 8.48 16.01 -3.12
CA LYS A 63 8.18 17.19 -3.93
C LYS A 63 6.70 17.58 -3.93
N ILE A 64 5.79 16.61 -4.04
CA ILE A 64 4.34 16.85 -4.01
C ILE A 64 3.93 17.43 -2.65
N PHE A 65 4.44 16.85 -1.57
CA PHE A 65 4.13 17.24 -0.20
C PHE A 65 5.12 18.27 0.36
N PHE A 66 5.61 19.21 -0.48
CA PHE A 66 6.64 20.20 -0.09
C PHE A 66 6.25 21.06 1.11
N PHE A 67 4.95 21.24 1.35
CA PHE A 67 4.36 22.01 2.45
C PHE A 67 4.41 21.30 3.81
N ILE A 68 4.63 19.98 3.86
CA ILE A 68 4.78 19.23 5.12
C ILE A 68 6.22 19.38 5.60
N LYS A 69 6.49 20.06 6.72
CA LYS A 69 7.88 20.32 7.15
C LYS A 69 8.75 19.05 7.27
N GLU A 70 8.18 17.97 7.80
CA GLU A 70 8.90 16.73 8.09
C GLU A 70 9.09 15.88 6.82
N VAL A 71 10.33 15.67 6.39
CA VAL A 71 10.64 14.91 5.17
C VAL A 71 10.35 13.42 5.36
N ALA A 72 10.61 12.87 6.55
CA ALA A 72 10.34 11.48 6.86
C ALA A 72 8.87 11.13 6.63
N LEU A 73 7.95 11.98 7.13
CA LEU A 73 6.52 11.82 6.91
C LEU A 73 6.17 11.79 5.41
N ARG A 74 6.77 12.63 4.57
CA ARG A 74 6.48 12.65 3.12
C ARG A 74 6.79 11.33 2.45
N VAL A 75 7.90 10.68 2.83
CA VAL A 75 8.29 9.38 2.28
C VAL A 75 7.47 8.26 2.91
N ASN A 76 7.14 8.34 4.20
CA ASN A 76 6.24 7.36 4.82
C ASN A 76 4.83 7.44 4.21
N LEU A 77 4.36 8.62 3.79
CA LEU A 77 3.09 8.78 3.08
C LEU A 77 3.07 8.05 1.74
N PHE A 78 4.22 7.97 1.06
CA PHE A 78 4.37 7.12 -0.13
C PHE A 78 4.11 5.65 0.22
N SER A 79 4.79 5.15 1.26
CA SER A 79 4.63 3.77 1.74
C SER A 79 3.17 3.44 2.09
N ALA A 80 2.53 4.29 2.90
CA ALA A 80 1.14 4.11 3.29
C ALA A 80 0.18 4.10 2.08
N PHE A 81 0.42 4.97 1.11
CA PHE A 81 -0.41 5.08 -0.09
C PHE A 81 -0.28 3.86 -1.00
N THR A 82 0.94 3.40 -1.30
CA THR A 82 1.16 2.25 -2.18
C THR A 82 0.72 0.95 -1.52
N SER A 83 0.92 0.80 -0.21
CA SER A 83 0.43 -0.36 0.55
C SER A 83 -1.10 -0.41 0.63
N ALA A 84 -1.78 0.74 0.72
CA ALA A 84 -3.24 0.76 0.59
C ALA A 84 -3.70 0.38 -0.84
N LEU A 85 -2.95 0.80 -1.87
CA LEU A 85 -3.24 0.42 -3.25
C LEU A 85 -3.02 -1.08 -3.50
N SER A 86 -2.01 -1.70 -2.88
CA SER A 86 -1.81 -3.15 -3.02
C SER A 86 -2.91 -3.97 -2.36
N ALA A 87 -3.56 -3.47 -1.30
CA ALA A 87 -4.76 -4.11 -0.74
C ALA A 87 -5.90 -4.17 -1.78
N VAL A 88 -6.08 -3.09 -2.56
CA VAL A 88 -7.03 -3.09 -3.69
C VAL A 88 -6.60 -4.07 -4.78
N MET A 89 -5.31 -4.12 -5.11
CA MET A 89 -4.80 -5.08 -6.10
C MET A 89 -5.04 -6.52 -5.65
N LEU A 90 -4.83 -6.84 -4.38
CA LEU A 90 -5.12 -8.16 -3.82
C LEU A 90 -6.60 -8.51 -3.98
N PHE A 91 -7.51 -7.59 -3.66
CA PHE A 91 -8.95 -7.78 -3.86
C PHE A 91 -9.28 -8.07 -5.34
N LEU A 92 -8.75 -7.28 -6.28
CA LEU A 92 -9.00 -7.45 -7.71
C LEU A 92 -8.41 -8.76 -8.24
N ILE A 93 -7.23 -9.15 -7.77
CA ILE A 93 -6.58 -10.42 -8.11
C ILE A 93 -7.41 -11.58 -7.57
N SER A 94 -7.84 -11.54 -6.31
CA SER A 94 -8.71 -12.56 -5.71
C SER A 94 -10.01 -12.73 -6.52
N MET A 95 -10.68 -11.63 -6.88
CA MET A 95 -11.89 -11.68 -7.72
C MET A 95 -11.60 -12.27 -9.11
N LYS A 96 -10.44 -11.93 -9.70
CA LYS A 96 -10.02 -12.50 -10.98
C LYS A 96 -9.75 -14.00 -10.87
N VAL A 97 -9.14 -14.46 -9.79
CA VAL A 97 -8.87 -15.88 -9.52
C VAL A 97 -10.18 -16.64 -9.29
N PHE A 98 -11.08 -16.14 -8.44
CA PHE A 98 -12.36 -16.81 -8.15
C PHE A 98 -13.19 -17.03 -9.42
N ARG A 99 -13.25 -16.04 -10.31
CA ARG A 99 -13.94 -16.18 -11.61
C ARG A 99 -13.23 -17.07 -12.63
N ARG A 100 -11.94 -17.32 -12.44
CA ARG A 100 -11.19 -18.31 -13.24
C ARG A 100 -11.47 -19.73 -12.77
N VAL A 101 -11.64 -19.91 -11.45
CA VAL A 101 -11.99 -21.20 -10.84
C VAL A 101 -13.44 -21.57 -11.12
N ASN A 102 -14.37 -20.62 -10.95
CA ASN A 102 -15.78 -20.76 -11.29
C ASN A 102 -16.20 -19.65 -12.27
N PRO A 103 -16.26 -19.92 -13.59
CA PRO A 103 -16.61 -18.93 -14.61
C PRO A 103 -18.08 -18.50 -14.64
N SER A 104 -18.98 -19.24 -13.99
CA SER A 104 -20.42 -18.97 -14.01
C SER A 104 -21.02 -19.14 -12.62
N PRO A 105 -20.54 -18.34 -11.63
CA PRO A 105 -21.06 -18.42 -10.28
C PRO A 105 -22.50 -17.93 -10.26
N ASP A 106 -23.33 -18.58 -9.44
CA ASP A 106 -24.65 -18.04 -9.15
C ASP A 106 -24.55 -16.73 -8.33
N ARG A 107 -25.69 -16.11 -8.05
CA ARG A 107 -25.73 -14.85 -7.31
C ARG A 107 -25.17 -14.98 -5.88
N GLN A 108 -25.42 -16.09 -5.21
CA GLN A 108 -24.99 -16.32 -3.84
C GLN A 108 -23.48 -16.55 -3.80
N GLU A 109 -22.96 -17.38 -4.71
CA GLU A 109 -21.53 -17.62 -4.88
C GLU A 109 -20.77 -16.33 -5.22
N GLU A 110 -21.31 -15.49 -6.10
CA GLU A 110 -20.68 -14.20 -6.44
C GLU A 110 -20.63 -13.26 -5.22
N ILE A 111 -21.69 -13.23 -4.37
CA ILE A 111 -21.69 -12.45 -3.11
C ILE A 111 -20.62 -12.98 -2.15
N VAL A 112 -20.52 -14.30 -2.00
CA VAL A 112 -19.50 -14.93 -1.15
C VAL A 112 -18.10 -14.59 -1.66
N ASN A 113 -17.86 -14.69 -2.97
CA ASN A 113 -16.58 -14.33 -3.58
C ASN A 113 -16.18 -12.88 -3.27
N TYR A 114 -17.11 -11.93 -3.39
CA TYR A 114 -16.86 -10.53 -3.03
C TYR A 114 -16.53 -10.37 -1.55
N ALA A 115 -17.32 -10.98 -0.67
CA ALA A 115 -17.12 -10.88 0.78
C ALA A 115 -15.77 -11.48 1.18
N THR A 116 -15.44 -12.68 0.68
CA THR A 116 -14.17 -13.35 0.93
C THR A 116 -13.00 -12.52 0.40
N ALA A 117 -13.03 -12.08 -0.86
CA ALA A 117 -11.94 -11.27 -1.43
C ALA A 117 -11.72 -9.97 -0.64
N PHE A 118 -12.82 -9.28 -0.28
CA PHE A 118 -12.74 -8.03 0.46
C PHE A 118 -12.18 -8.25 1.87
N LEU A 119 -12.74 -9.19 2.63
CA LEU A 119 -12.31 -9.47 4.00
C LEU A 119 -10.87 -9.99 4.05
N THR A 120 -10.49 -10.89 3.14
CA THR A 120 -9.10 -11.38 3.07
C THR A 120 -8.13 -10.24 2.77
N SER A 121 -8.45 -9.36 1.82
CA SER A 121 -7.57 -8.24 1.45
C SER A 121 -7.47 -7.20 2.56
N PHE A 122 -8.60 -6.91 3.23
CA PHE A 122 -8.66 -6.03 4.39
C PHE A 122 -7.81 -6.57 5.53
N LEU A 123 -8.03 -7.82 5.95
CA LEU A 123 -7.27 -8.43 7.04
C LEU A 123 -5.78 -8.61 6.71
N ALA A 124 -5.46 -8.95 5.46
CA ALA A 124 -4.06 -9.07 5.00
C ALA A 124 -3.29 -7.75 5.15
N SER A 125 -3.98 -6.61 5.04
CA SER A 125 -3.39 -5.28 5.22
C SER A 125 -2.95 -5.00 6.66
N PHE A 126 -3.41 -5.80 7.63
CA PHE A 126 -3.08 -5.66 9.05
C PHE A 126 -2.24 -6.82 9.59
N LEU A 127 -1.72 -7.68 8.70
CA LEU A 127 -0.69 -8.64 9.10
C LEU A 127 0.56 -7.89 9.55
N TYR A 128 1.19 -8.35 10.63
CA TYR A 128 2.27 -7.65 11.32
C TYR A 128 3.34 -7.10 10.37
N SER A 129 3.93 -7.96 9.53
CA SER A 129 5.01 -7.57 8.60
C SER A 129 4.54 -6.59 7.51
N PHE A 130 3.31 -6.75 7.04
CA PHE A 130 2.75 -5.87 6.01
C PHE A 130 2.43 -4.50 6.59
N TRP A 131 1.77 -4.46 7.76
CA TRP A 131 1.41 -3.21 8.42
C TRP A 131 2.65 -2.42 8.85
N GLN A 132 3.66 -3.10 9.41
CA GLN A 132 4.91 -2.45 9.77
C GLN A 132 5.54 -1.79 8.54
N SER A 133 5.69 -2.53 7.44
CA SER A 133 6.17 -1.96 6.18
C SER A 133 5.28 -0.78 5.73
N ALA A 134 3.96 -0.86 5.84
CA ALA A 134 3.07 0.21 5.36
C ALA A 134 3.18 1.54 6.13
N VAL A 135 3.59 1.53 7.40
CA VAL A 135 3.69 2.75 8.24
C VAL A 135 5.08 3.38 8.25
N GLU A 136 6.06 2.72 7.64
CA GLU A 136 7.45 3.16 7.57
C GLU A 136 8.04 3.00 6.16
N ALA A 137 8.96 3.86 5.76
CA ALA A 137 9.54 3.83 4.41
C ALA A 137 10.56 2.68 4.27
N GLU A 138 10.07 1.47 4.07
CA GLU A 138 10.86 0.27 3.77
C GLU A 138 10.65 -0.25 2.34
N VAL A 139 11.61 -1.01 1.83
CA VAL A 139 11.54 -1.62 0.48
C VAL A 139 10.62 -2.82 0.42
N TYR A 140 10.24 -3.38 1.56
CA TYR A 140 9.35 -4.54 1.62
C TYR A 140 7.91 -4.18 1.21
N ASN A 141 7.61 -2.89 1.11
CA ASN A 141 6.36 -2.42 0.56
C ASN A 141 6.29 -2.67 -0.95
N PRO A 142 5.08 -2.95 -1.48
CA PRO A 142 4.87 -3.02 -2.91
C PRO A 142 5.01 -1.61 -3.51
N ALA A 143 6.24 -1.23 -3.83
CA ALA A 143 6.62 -0.04 -4.59
C ALA A 143 6.65 -0.34 -6.10
#